data_AF-A0A238U6M1-F1
#
_entry.id   AF-A0A238U6M1-F1
#
_cell.length_a   1.000
_cell.length_b   1.000
_cell.length_c   1.000
_cell.angle_alpha   90.00
_cell.angle_beta   90.00
_cell.angle_gamma   90.00
#
_symmetry.space_group_name_H-M   'P 1'
#
loop_
_entity.id
_entity.type
_entity.pdbx_description
1 polymer ?
#
loop_
_entity_poly.entity_id
_entity_poly.type
_entity_poly.pdbx_seq_one_letter_code
_entity_poly.pdbx_strand_id
1 'polypeptide(L)'
;MLLFRNSLINFFTSKKYYTSYYKRVINKYKYPESYLKLYHALHTVPEELETSVLIAFSETISFGASLNSIKSKLKGSYRVVKELNDVYVLFTELKTVGYKFIIELHFYKQKLVHFKYVFRNHTNKNELKYMLMKKYFNEEKIFFEVKDTCIKDVDGNYIFILDEVNLSINYMTYDYGFYNHIIEMKTQKEKQKTLKYNNAMDELYNRL
;
A
#
# COMPACT_ATOMS: atom_id res chain seq x y z
N MET A 1 13.80 -17.98 -2.20
CA MET A 1 14.87 -16.98 -2.01
C MET A 1 14.21 -15.61 -1.90
N LEU A 2 14.08 -15.06 -0.68
CA LEU A 2 13.54 -13.71 -0.41
C LEU A 2 14.09 -12.71 -1.45
N LEU A 3 13.23 -11.84 -2.00
CA LEU A 3 13.61 -10.75 -2.91
C LEU A 3 14.82 -9.94 -2.42
N PHE A 4 15.13 -10.00 -1.13
CA PHE A 4 16.27 -9.37 -0.48
C PHE A 4 16.91 -10.26 0.62
N ARG A 5 17.10 -11.57 0.39
CA ARG A 5 17.42 -12.56 1.45
C ARG A 5 18.68 -12.25 2.28
N ASN A 6 19.65 -11.49 1.78
CA ASN A 6 20.91 -11.24 2.51
C ASN A 6 21.30 -9.76 2.70
N SER A 7 20.44 -8.78 2.40
CA SER A 7 20.86 -7.36 2.48
C SER A 7 19.92 -6.41 3.24
N LEU A 8 18.92 -6.92 3.98
CA LEU A 8 18.15 -6.08 4.91
C LEU A 8 18.94 -5.71 6.18
N ILE A 9 20.13 -6.31 6.38
CA ILE A 9 20.88 -6.16 7.63
C ILE A 9 21.64 -4.82 7.70
N ASN A 10 22.00 -4.18 6.57
CA ASN A 10 22.95 -3.05 6.58
C ASN A 10 22.57 -1.78 5.76
N PHE A 11 21.32 -1.62 5.30
CA PHE A 11 21.00 -0.58 4.29
C PHE A 11 19.96 0.47 4.69
N PHE A 12 20.02 0.94 5.93
CA PHE A 12 19.14 2.02 6.40
C PHE A 12 19.96 3.24 6.83
N THR A 13 20.11 4.20 5.92
CA THR A 13 20.78 5.46 6.22
C THR A 13 19.84 6.43 6.92
N SER A 14 20.21 6.82 8.14
CA SER A 14 19.47 7.62 9.11
C SER A 14 19.36 9.13 8.79
N LYS A 15 18.87 9.52 7.62
CA LYS A 15 18.52 10.94 7.40
C LYS A 15 17.03 11.17 7.59
N LYS A 16 16.67 12.06 8.53
CA LYS A 16 15.33 12.63 8.70
C LYS A 16 14.90 13.25 7.37
N TYR A 17 14.25 12.45 6.54
CA TYR A 17 13.82 12.86 5.20
C TYR A 17 12.48 13.59 5.32
N TYR A 18 12.53 14.91 5.17
CA TYR A 18 11.37 15.77 5.05
C TYR A 18 11.29 16.26 3.60
N THR A 19 11.14 15.36 2.63
CA THR A 19 10.94 15.76 1.23
C THR A 19 9.48 16.13 0.97
N SER A 20 9.27 17.05 0.03
CA SER A 20 7.97 17.42 -0.55
C SER A 20 7.14 16.20 -0.99
N TYR A 21 7.80 15.13 -1.43
CA TYR A 21 7.19 13.84 -1.76
C TYR A 21 6.36 13.28 -0.60
N TYR A 22 6.93 13.20 0.61
CA TYR A 22 6.22 12.63 1.76
C TYR A 22 4.98 13.45 2.09
N LYS A 23 5.07 14.79 2.17
CA LYS A 23 3.91 15.64 2.42
C LYS A 23 2.78 15.40 1.41
N ARG A 24 3.13 15.28 0.12
CA ARG A 24 2.16 15.05 -0.95
C ARG A 24 1.50 13.68 -0.85
N VAL A 25 2.30 12.62 -0.65
CA VAL A 25 1.80 11.25 -0.52
C VAL A 25 0.94 11.09 0.73
N ILE A 26 1.38 11.68 1.84
CA ILE A 26 0.65 11.69 3.10
C ILE A 26 -0.72 12.36 2.94
N ASN A 27 -0.77 13.56 2.35
CA ASN A 27 -2.03 14.28 2.14
C ASN A 27 -3.03 13.48 1.30
N LYS A 28 -2.58 12.61 0.38
CA LYS A 28 -3.45 11.72 -0.39
C LYS A 28 -4.21 10.75 0.53
N TYR A 29 -3.58 10.21 1.57
CA TYR A 29 -4.20 9.21 2.44
C TYR A 29 -5.24 9.76 3.43
N LYS A 30 -5.39 11.08 3.53
CA LYS A 30 -6.51 11.72 4.26
C LYS A 30 -7.87 11.41 3.65
N TYR A 31 -7.89 11.02 2.38
CA TYR A 31 -9.09 10.86 1.58
C TYR A 31 -9.40 9.36 1.42
N PRO A 32 -10.58 8.87 1.86
CA PRO A 32 -10.97 7.46 1.69
C PRO A 32 -10.90 7.01 0.22
N GLU A 33 -11.15 7.94 -0.71
CA GLU A 33 -11.06 7.73 -2.15
C GLU A 33 -9.70 7.19 -2.59
N SER A 34 -8.62 7.50 -1.86
CA SER A 34 -7.28 7.02 -2.16
C SER A 34 -7.08 5.53 -1.92
N TYR A 35 -7.68 4.99 -0.86
CA TYR A 35 -7.68 3.54 -0.59
C TYR A 35 -8.71 2.82 -1.45
N LEU A 36 -9.90 3.40 -1.63
CA LEU A 36 -10.92 2.80 -2.51
C LEU A 36 -10.40 2.60 -3.93
N LYS A 37 -9.60 3.53 -4.46
CA LYS A 37 -8.93 3.34 -5.76
C LYS A 37 -8.06 2.09 -5.82
N LEU A 38 -7.40 1.70 -4.73
CA LEU A 38 -6.61 0.47 -4.67
C LEU A 38 -7.50 -0.77 -4.70
N TYR A 39 -8.59 -0.78 -3.93
CA TYR A 39 -9.58 -1.87 -3.95
C TYR A 39 -10.30 -1.97 -5.30
N HIS A 40 -10.68 -0.85 -5.89
CA HIS A 40 -11.25 -0.83 -7.24
C HIS A 40 -10.27 -1.36 -8.27
N ALA A 41 -8.97 -1.01 -8.18
CA ALA A 41 -7.97 -1.54 -9.09
C ALA A 41 -7.93 -3.08 -9.04
N LEU A 42 -8.05 -3.70 -7.86
CA LEU A 42 -8.16 -5.16 -7.75
C LEU A 42 -9.42 -5.71 -8.44
N HIS A 43 -10.58 -5.08 -8.25
CA HIS A 43 -11.83 -5.56 -8.87
C HIS A 43 -11.87 -5.39 -10.39
N THR A 44 -11.05 -4.49 -10.95
CA THR A 44 -10.98 -4.24 -12.39
C THR A 44 -9.94 -5.07 -13.10
N VAL A 45 -9.13 -5.86 -12.37
CA VAL A 45 -8.11 -6.72 -12.95
C VAL A 45 -8.79 -7.91 -13.65
N PRO A 46 -8.52 -8.15 -14.95
CA PRO A 46 -9.09 -9.27 -15.71
C PRO A 46 -8.68 -10.65 -15.22
N GLU A 47 -7.46 -10.82 -14.71
CA GLU A 47 -6.89 -12.13 -14.38
C GLU A 47 -6.38 -12.21 -12.93
N GLU A 48 -6.85 -13.22 -12.19
CA GLU A 48 -6.41 -13.55 -10.83
C GLU A 48 -5.59 -14.85 -10.87
N LEU A 49 -4.30 -14.76 -10.51
CA LEU A 49 -3.40 -15.92 -10.41
C LEU A 49 -3.31 -16.38 -8.95
N GLU A 50 -3.67 -17.62 -8.69
CA GLU A 50 -3.64 -18.19 -7.34
C GLU A 50 -2.26 -18.78 -7.00
N THR A 51 -1.75 -18.48 -5.80
CA THR A 51 -0.49 -19.05 -5.29
C THR A 51 -0.69 -19.75 -3.94
N SER A 52 0.03 -20.85 -3.74
CA SER A 52 0.12 -21.51 -2.43
C SER A 52 1.13 -20.83 -1.48
N VAL A 53 1.88 -19.84 -1.96
CA VAL A 53 2.88 -19.11 -1.16
C VAL A 53 2.22 -17.91 -0.49
N LEU A 54 2.23 -17.89 0.85
CA LEU A 54 1.65 -16.81 1.63
C LEU A 54 2.27 -15.44 1.29
N ILE A 55 1.39 -14.46 1.04
CA ILE A 55 1.76 -13.09 0.75
C ILE A 55 2.01 -12.37 2.07
N ALA A 56 3.29 -12.07 2.32
CA ALA A 56 3.75 -11.39 3.52
C ALA A 56 4.82 -10.34 3.19
N PHE A 57 4.95 -9.35 4.06
CA PHE A 57 5.98 -8.30 3.94
C PHE A 57 7.38 -8.89 4.10
N SER A 58 7.54 -9.82 5.04
CA SER A 58 8.75 -10.62 5.23
C SER A 58 8.39 -11.98 5.83
N GLU A 59 9.37 -12.89 5.93
CA GLU A 59 9.19 -14.20 6.57
C GLU A 59 8.65 -14.12 8.02
N THR A 60 8.76 -12.96 8.67
CA THR A 60 8.35 -12.76 10.08
C THR A 60 7.26 -11.70 10.26
N ILE A 61 6.77 -11.12 9.16
CA ILE A 61 5.81 -10.00 9.17
C ILE A 61 4.74 -10.26 8.11
N SER A 62 3.57 -10.69 8.57
CA SER A 62 2.36 -10.91 7.77
C SER A 62 1.36 -9.77 7.97
N PHE A 63 0.27 -9.79 7.19
CA PHE A 63 -0.90 -8.97 7.51
C PHE A 63 -1.41 -9.23 8.94
N GLY A 64 -2.06 -8.24 9.54
CA GLY A 64 -2.50 -8.29 10.93
C GLY A 64 -1.40 -8.00 11.96
N ALA A 65 -0.12 -8.06 11.59
CA ALA A 65 0.99 -7.79 12.50
C ALA A 65 0.90 -6.37 13.09
N SER A 66 1.22 -6.23 14.38
CA SER A 66 1.06 -4.97 15.07
C SER A 66 2.15 -3.95 14.70
N LEU A 67 1.82 -2.66 14.69
CA LEU A 67 2.79 -1.58 14.45
C LEU A 67 4.01 -1.69 15.38
N ASN A 68 3.80 -2.00 16.65
CA ASN A 68 4.88 -2.14 17.63
C ASN A 68 5.76 -3.37 17.32
N SER A 69 5.16 -4.51 16.96
CA SER A 69 5.91 -5.70 16.55
C SER A 69 6.79 -5.40 15.33
N ILE A 70 6.23 -4.74 14.31
CA ILE A 70 6.96 -4.39 13.10
C ILE A 70 8.10 -3.41 13.39
N LYS A 71 7.87 -2.37 14.21
CA LYS A 71 8.92 -1.42 14.61
C LYS A 71 10.13 -2.10 15.28
N SER A 72 9.89 -3.14 16.08
CA SER A 72 10.96 -3.89 16.75
C SER A 72 11.76 -4.78 15.79
N LYS A 73 11.14 -5.23 14.69
CA LYS A 73 11.75 -6.11 13.67
C LYS A 73 12.40 -5.35 12.53
N LEU A 74 11.92 -4.13 12.24
CA LEU A 74 12.53 -3.25 11.24
C LEU A 74 13.88 -2.77 11.75
N LYS A 75 14.95 -3.23 11.10
CA LYS A 75 16.27 -2.63 11.27
C LYS A 75 16.24 -1.25 10.60
N GLY A 76 16.88 -0.24 11.20
CA GLY A 76 17.10 1.05 10.56
C GLY A 76 16.08 2.17 10.75
N SER A 77 16.25 3.25 9.98
CA SER A 77 15.42 4.45 10.11
C SER A 77 14.08 4.31 9.39
N TYR A 78 13.02 4.61 10.11
CA TYR A 78 11.68 4.75 9.58
C TYR A 78 11.04 6.03 10.12
N ARG A 79 10.01 6.49 9.41
CA ARG A 79 9.15 7.58 9.87
C ARG A 79 7.73 7.07 10.00
N VAL A 80 7.16 7.24 11.18
CA VAL A 80 5.72 7.01 11.36
C VAL A 80 5.00 8.33 11.20
N VAL A 81 3.95 8.31 10.41
CA VAL A 81 3.03 9.42 10.25
C VAL A 81 1.66 8.93 10.67
N LYS A 82 1.08 9.57 11.69
CA LYS A 82 -0.30 9.35 12.08
C LYS A 82 -1.16 10.31 11.27
N GLU A 83 -2.01 9.77 10.40
CA GLU A 83 -2.85 10.58 9.53
C GLU A 83 -4.25 10.00 9.56
N LEU A 84 -5.06 10.59 10.44
CA LEU A 84 -6.53 10.59 10.50
C LEU A 84 -7.24 9.22 10.46
N ASN A 85 -8.23 9.06 11.34
CA ASN A 85 -9.16 7.92 11.36
C ASN A 85 -8.47 6.55 11.60
N ASP A 86 -7.66 6.47 12.65
CA ASP A 86 -7.03 5.21 13.11
C ASP A 86 -6.06 4.54 12.14
N VAL A 87 -5.64 5.26 11.10
CA VAL A 87 -4.61 4.80 10.16
C VAL A 87 -3.23 5.39 10.51
N TYR A 88 -2.24 4.50 10.60
CA TYR A 88 -0.83 4.85 10.74
C TYR A 88 -0.10 4.42 9.49
N VAL A 89 0.78 5.28 8.97
CA VAL A 89 1.64 4.93 7.85
C VAL A 89 3.10 5.01 8.28
N LEU A 90 3.81 3.89 8.16
CA LEU A 90 5.25 3.81 8.38
C LEU A 90 5.94 3.84 7.03
N PHE A 91 6.84 4.81 6.87
CA PHE A 91 7.67 4.96 5.69
C PHE A 91 9.11 4.56 6.00
N THR A 92 9.72 3.79 5.11
CA THR A 92 11.16 3.55 5.12
C THR A 92 11.71 3.55 3.69
N GLU A 93 12.98 3.86 3.53
CA GLU A 93 13.66 3.85 2.24
C GLU A 93 14.70 2.74 2.27
N LEU A 94 14.69 1.89 1.25
CA LEU A 94 15.69 0.86 1.05
C LEU A 94 16.52 1.19 -0.18
N LYS A 95 17.82 0.98 -0.04
CA LYS A 95 18.78 1.01 -1.14
C LYS A 95 19.47 -0.34 -1.21
N THR A 96 19.32 -1.03 -2.32
CA THR A 96 20.11 -2.23 -2.63
C THR A 96 20.99 -1.94 -3.84
N VAL A 97 21.90 -2.86 -4.17
CA VAL A 97 22.71 -2.73 -5.39
C VAL A 97 21.75 -2.66 -6.58
N GLY A 98 21.73 -1.53 -7.29
CA GLY A 98 20.86 -1.29 -8.44
C GLY A 98 19.49 -0.67 -8.15
N TYR A 99 18.96 -0.73 -6.92
CA TYR A 99 17.60 -0.27 -6.63
C TYR A 99 17.51 0.73 -5.48
N LYS A 100 16.64 1.72 -5.66
CA LYS A 100 16.23 2.66 -4.63
C LYS A 100 14.71 2.74 -4.61
N PHE A 101 14.10 2.29 -3.51
CA PHE A 101 12.66 2.26 -3.39
C PHE A 101 12.19 2.67 -1.99
N ILE A 102 10.97 3.16 -1.94
CA ILE A 102 10.27 3.51 -0.70
C ILE A 102 9.35 2.37 -0.35
N ILE A 103 9.30 2.02 0.93
CA ILE A 103 8.31 1.12 1.50
C ILE A 103 7.30 1.97 2.26
N GLU A 104 6.03 1.74 2.00
CA GLU A 104 4.92 2.28 2.78
C GLU A 104 4.18 1.12 3.45
N LEU A 105 4.09 1.13 4.78
CA LEU A 105 3.34 0.15 5.56
C LEU A 105 2.15 0.85 6.23
N HIS A 106 0.94 0.36 6.00
CA HIS A 106 -0.30 0.98 6.43
C HIS A 106 -0.97 0.11 7.48
N PHE A 107 -1.29 0.74 8.61
CA PHE A 107 -1.85 0.08 9.77
C PHE A 107 -3.21 0.66 10.10
N TYR A 108 -4.23 -0.17 10.19
CA TYR A 108 -5.55 0.18 10.70
C TYR A 108 -5.74 -0.44 12.07
N LYS A 109 -6.12 0.35 13.08
CA LYS A 109 -6.25 -0.12 14.47
C LYS A 109 -5.01 -0.91 14.92
N GLN A 110 -3.83 -0.37 14.60
CA GLN A 110 -2.50 -0.96 14.85
C GLN A 110 -2.16 -2.25 14.08
N LYS A 111 -3.02 -2.77 13.21
CA LYS A 111 -2.78 -3.99 12.42
C LYS A 111 -2.35 -3.64 11.00
N LEU A 112 -1.32 -4.31 10.47
CA LEU A 112 -0.89 -4.14 9.08
C LEU A 112 -1.99 -4.62 8.12
N VAL A 113 -2.46 -3.76 7.23
CA VAL A 113 -3.56 -4.04 6.29
C VAL A 113 -3.19 -3.78 4.83
N HIS A 114 -2.16 -2.97 4.60
CA HIS A 114 -1.66 -2.71 3.26
C HIS A 114 -0.18 -2.36 3.33
N PHE A 115 0.60 -2.80 2.36
CA PHE A 115 1.94 -2.28 2.17
C PHE A 115 2.29 -2.21 0.68
N LYS A 116 3.24 -1.35 0.34
CA LYS A 116 3.71 -1.27 -1.04
C LYS A 116 5.16 -0.87 -1.14
N TYR A 117 5.76 -1.27 -2.26
CA TYR A 117 7.07 -0.84 -2.69
C TYR A 117 6.92 0.15 -3.83
N VAL A 118 7.50 1.34 -3.70
CA VAL A 118 7.44 2.40 -4.71
C VAL A 118 8.84 2.61 -5.29
N PHE A 119 8.99 2.30 -6.57
CA PHE A 119 10.25 2.41 -7.30
C PHE A 119 10.31 3.78 -7.97
N ARG A 120 11.34 4.57 -7.61
CA ARG A 120 11.54 5.92 -8.18
C ARG A 120 12.07 5.91 -9.60
N ASN A 121 12.63 4.79 -10.05
CA ASN A 121 13.13 4.62 -11.39
C ASN A 121 12.48 3.37 -12.03
N HIS A 122 12.09 3.52 -13.29
CA HIS A 122 11.29 2.57 -14.06
C HIS A 122 12.13 1.60 -14.91
N THR A 123 13.47 1.75 -14.90
CA THR A 123 14.36 1.08 -15.87
C THR A 123 14.27 -0.45 -15.84
N ASN A 124 13.84 -1.07 -14.73
CA ASN A 124 13.87 -2.53 -14.55
C ASN A 124 12.49 -3.16 -14.26
N LYS A 125 11.40 -2.62 -14.85
CA LYS A 125 10.03 -3.16 -14.67
C LYS A 125 9.93 -4.67 -14.92
N ASN A 126 10.52 -5.16 -16.01
CA ASN A 126 10.46 -6.58 -16.38
C ASN A 126 11.19 -7.48 -15.38
N GLU A 127 12.31 -7.01 -14.83
CA GLU A 127 13.05 -7.73 -13.79
C GLU A 127 12.21 -7.85 -12.51
N LEU A 128 11.51 -6.79 -12.11
CA LEU A 128 10.63 -6.81 -10.94
C LEU A 128 9.45 -7.78 -11.11
N LYS A 129 8.85 -7.83 -12.31
CA LYS A 129 7.80 -8.81 -12.65
C LYS A 129 8.32 -10.23 -12.55
N TYR A 130 9.47 -10.51 -13.17
CA TYR A 130 10.13 -11.81 -13.11
C TYR A 130 10.42 -12.22 -11.67
N MET A 131 10.94 -11.30 -10.86
CA MET A 131 11.22 -11.52 -9.44
C MET A 131 9.96 -11.88 -8.63
N LEU A 132 8.80 -11.26 -8.92
CA LEU A 132 7.53 -11.64 -8.30
C LEU A 132 7.08 -13.03 -8.72
N MET A 133 7.11 -13.34 -10.01
CA MET A 133 6.74 -14.66 -10.52
C MET A 133 7.59 -15.78 -9.96
N LYS A 134 8.90 -15.58 -9.94
CA LYS A 134 9.83 -16.51 -9.30
C LYS A 134 9.54 -16.71 -7.82
N LYS A 135 9.12 -15.66 -7.10
CA LYS A 135 8.82 -15.75 -5.65
C LYS A 135 7.56 -16.58 -5.36
N TYR A 136 6.49 -16.37 -6.12
CA TYR A 136 5.16 -16.94 -5.79
C TYR A 136 4.81 -18.19 -6.59
N PHE A 137 5.44 -18.42 -7.74
CA PHE A 137 5.12 -19.56 -8.60
C PHE A 137 6.33 -20.47 -8.87
N ASN A 138 7.54 -20.05 -8.48
CA ASN A 138 8.79 -20.77 -8.81
C ASN A 138 8.97 -21.03 -10.31
N GLU A 139 8.28 -20.25 -11.15
CA GLU A 139 8.29 -20.38 -12.61
C GLU A 139 9.09 -19.24 -13.25
N GLU A 140 9.85 -19.58 -14.28
CA GLU A 140 10.67 -18.61 -15.02
C GLU A 140 9.92 -17.91 -16.15
N LYS A 141 8.70 -18.34 -16.49
CA LYS A 141 8.01 -17.96 -17.75
C LYS A 141 6.52 -17.60 -17.63
N ILE A 142 6.01 -17.24 -16.45
CA ILE A 142 4.70 -16.59 -16.38
C ILE A 142 4.87 -15.10 -16.73
N PHE A 143 4.17 -14.63 -17.75
CA PHE A 143 4.10 -13.21 -18.07
C PHE A 143 3.14 -12.54 -17.10
N PHE A 144 3.67 -11.83 -16.10
CA PHE A 144 2.88 -10.95 -15.26
C PHE A 144 2.65 -9.62 -15.97
N GLU A 145 1.51 -9.47 -16.62
CA GLU A 145 1.17 -8.24 -17.32
C GLU A 145 0.79 -7.12 -16.34
N VAL A 146 1.24 -5.90 -16.64
CA VAL A 146 1.01 -4.75 -15.76
C VAL A 146 -0.37 -4.21 -16.07
N LYS A 147 -1.23 -4.16 -15.05
CA LYS A 147 -2.66 -3.77 -15.06
C LYS A 147 -3.65 -4.89 -15.35
N ASP A 148 -3.20 -6.02 -15.87
CA ASP A 148 -4.11 -7.09 -16.28
C ASP A 148 -4.10 -8.31 -15.35
N THR A 149 -3.14 -8.37 -14.43
CA THR A 149 -2.97 -9.52 -13.54
C THR A 149 -2.83 -9.10 -12.07
N CYS A 150 -3.42 -9.89 -11.18
CA CYS A 150 -3.14 -9.86 -9.74
C CYS A 150 -2.80 -11.26 -9.23
N ILE A 151 -2.04 -11.33 -8.14
CA ILE A 151 -1.71 -12.59 -7.45
C ILE A 151 -2.54 -12.64 -6.18
N LYS A 152 -3.13 -13.79 -5.89
CA LYS A 152 -3.87 -14.04 -4.65
C LYS A 152 -3.35 -15.27 -3.92
N ASP A 153 -3.15 -15.18 -2.62
CA ASP A 153 -2.79 -16.33 -1.80
C ASP A 153 -4.01 -17.04 -1.22
N VAL A 154 -3.77 -18.18 -0.55
CA VAL A 154 -4.79 -18.98 0.12
C VAL A 154 -5.53 -18.24 1.25
N ASP A 155 -4.94 -17.17 1.78
CA ASP A 155 -5.53 -16.34 2.83
C ASP A 155 -6.36 -15.17 2.24
N GLY A 156 -6.48 -15.07 0.92
CA GLY A 156 -7.21 -13.99 0.26
C GLY A 156 -6.48 -12.64 0.27
N ASN A 157 -5.15 -12.65 0.43
CA ASN A 157 -4.31 -11.48 0.27
C ASN A 157 -3.88 -11.33 -1.18
N TYR A 158 -3.66 -10.08 -1.60
CA TYR A 158 -3.48 -9.71 -3.00
C TYR A 158 -2.15 -9.00 -3.27
N ILE A 159 -1.59 -9.22 -4.45
CA ILE A 159 -0.50 -8.44 -5.04
C ILE A 159 -0.92 -7.93 -6.41
N PHE A 160 -0.65 -6.66 -6.69
CA PHE A 160 -0.86 -6.08 -8.00
C PHE A 160 0.13 -4.94 -8.25
N ILE A 161 0.39 -4.66 -9.53
CA ILE A 161 1.32 -3.61 -9.94
C ILE A 161 0.54 -2.43 -10.52
N LEU A 162 0.80 -1.23 -9.99
CA LEU A 162 0.34 0.02 -10.58
C LEU A 162 1.52 0.75 -11.21
N ASP A 163 1.40 1.05 -12.50
CA ASP A 163 2.38 1.79 -13.28
C ASP A 163 1.78 3.15 -13.68
N GLU A 164 1.81 4.07 -12.70
CA GLU A 164 1.44 5.48 -12.89
C GLU A 164 2.73 6.32 -13.05
N VAL A 165 2.84 7.45 -12.34
CA VAL A 165 4.07 8.27 -12.30
C VAL A 165 5.27 7.49 -11.75
N ASN A 166 5.04 6.61 -10.78
CA ASN A 166 6.03 5.68 -10.24
C ASN A 166 5.46 4.27 -10.30
N LEU A 167 6.32 3.29 -10.59
CA LEU A 167 5.95 1.89 -10.48
C LEU A 167 5.77 1.55 -9.01
N SER A 168 4.63 0.95 -8.68
CA SER A 168 4.38 0.45 -7.33
C SER A 168 3.87 -0.98 -7.35
N ILE A 169 4.44 -1.81 -6.46
CA ILE A 169 3.93 -3.15 -6.19
C ILE A 169 3.15 -3.06 -4.88
N ASN A 170 1.85 -3.26 -4.97
CA ASN A 170 0.91 -3.10 -3.86
C ASN A 170 0.51 -4.46 -3.32
N TYR A 171 0.41 -4.55 -2.01
CA TYR A 171 0.10 -5.75 -1.24
C TYR A 171 -1.05 -5.41 -0.30
N MET A 172 -2.18 -6.10 -0.41
CA MET A 172 -3.40 -5.72 0.31
C MET A 172 -4.17 -6.93 0.80
N THR A 173 -4.89 -6.75 1.91
CA THR A 173 -5.84 -7.72 2.44
C THR A 173 -7.22 -7.06 2.61
N TYR A 174 -8.29 -7.84 2.47
CA TYR A 174 -9.64 -7.41 2.85
C TYR A 174 -9.94 -7.63 4.34
N ASP A 175 -9.06 -8.34 5.04
CA ASP A 175 -9.22 -8.64 6.45
C ASP A 175 -9.06 -7.42 7.37
N TYR A 176 -9.33 -7.66 8.65
CA TYR A 176 -9.18 -6.69 9.74
C TYR A 176 -10.10 -5.45 9.63
N GLY A 177 -11.13 -5.52 8.78
CA GLY A 177 -12.21 -4.54 8.70
C GLY A 177 -11.81 -3.21 8.07
N PHE A 178 -10.64 -3.12 7.44
CA PHE A 178 -10.16 -1.85 6.88
C PHE A 178 -10.99 -1.41 5.68
N TYR A 179 -11.35 -2.32 4.77
CA TYR A 179 -12.19 -2.02 3.62
C TYR A 179 -13.56 -1.42 4.02
N ASN A 180 -14.25 -2.09 4.95
CA ASN A 180 -15.55 -1.63 5.46
C ASN A 180 -15.44 -0.24 6.10
N HIS A 181 -14.40 -0.02 6.92
CA HIS A 181 -14.14 1.28 7.53
C HIS A 181 -13.96 2.39 6.48
N ILE A 182 -13.23 2.12 5.40
CA ILE A 182 -13.02 3.09 4.32
C ILE A 182 -14.34 3.41 3.58
N ILE A 183 -15.22 2.41 3.36
CA ILE A 183 -16.55 2.64 2.79
C ILE A 183 -17.38 3.53 3.71
N GLU A 184 -17.46 3.21 5.00
CA GLU A 184 -18.20 3.99 5.99
C GLU A 184 -17.72 5.45 6.03
N MET A 185 -16.39 5.65 6.00
CA MET A 185 -15.79 6.99 5.92
C MET A 185 -16.24 7.76 4.67
N LYS A 186 -16.28 7.12 3.51
CA LYS A 186 -16.77 7.75 2.27
C LYS A 186 -18.23 8.17 2.42
N THR A 187 -19.09 7.26 2.88
CA THR A 187 -20.52 7.54 3.06
C THR A 187 -20.77 8.66 4.08
N GLN A 188 -20.06 8.69 5.20
CA GLN A 188 -20.17 9.77 6.20
C GLN A 188 -19.77 11.12 5.61
N LYS A 189 -18.67 11.15 4.83
CA LYS A 189 -18.20 12.37 4.17
C LYS A 189 -19.17 12.88 3.11
N GLU A 190 -19.81 11.98 2.36
CA GLU A 190 -20.87 12.33 1.40
C GLU A 190 -22.09 12.91 2.11
N LYS A 191 -22.58 12.27 3.18
CA LYS A 191 -23.67 12.78 4.01
C LYS A 191 -23.38 14.19 4.56
N GLN A 192 -22.16 14.42 5.06
CA GLN A 192 -21.75 15.73 5.56
C GLN A 192 -21.70 16.79 4.45
N LYS A 193 -21.27 16.44 3.24
CA LYS A 193 -21.30 17.36 2.08
C LYS A 193 -22.72 17.73 1.70
N THR A 194 -23.63 16.76 1.61
CA THR A 194 -25.04 16.99 1.30
C THR A 194 -25.69 17.88 2.35
N LEU A 195 -25.45 17.61 3.64
CA LEU A 195 -25.99 18.44 4.72
C LEU A 195 -25.49 19.89 4.64
N LYS A 196 -24.19 20.09 4.39
CA LYS A 196 -23.62 21.43 4.22
C LYS A 196 -24.21 22.18 3.01
N TYR A 197 -24.43 21.46 1.91
CA TYR A 197 -25.04 22.03 0.71
C TYR A 197 -26.48 22.46 0.98
N ASN A 198 -27.29 21.59 1.59
CA ASN A 198 -28.67 21.91 1.93
C ASN A 198 -28.75 23.11 2.88
N ASN A 199 -27.94 23.13 3.94
CA ASN A 199 -27.90 24.28 4.87
C ASN A 199 -27.51 25.59 4.16
N ALA A 200 -26.56 25.55 3.22
CA ALA A 200 -26.16 26.73 2.45
C ALA A 200 -27.24 27.20 1.47
N MET A 201 -28.00 26.27 0.88
CA MET A 201 -29.16 26.61 0.04
C MET A 201 -30.29 27.21 0.87
N ASP A 202 -30.62 26.62 2.03
CA ASP A 202 -31.63 27.16 2.94
C ASP A 202 -31.26 28.57 3.41
N GLU A 203 -29.98 28.83 3.73
CA GLU A 203 -29.51 30.17 4.08
C GLU A 203 -29.63 31.16 2.91
N LEU A 204 -29.35 30.73 1.68
CA LEU A 204 -29.51 31.56 0.48
C LEU A 204 -30.99 31.90 0.24
N TYR A 205 -31.87 30.90 0.30
CA TYR A 205 -33.32 31.09 0.14
C TYR A 205 -33.91 32.02 1.19
N ASN A 206 -33.47 31.93 2.45
CA ASN A 206 -33.94 32.80 3.54
C ASN A 206 -33.42 34.25 3.46
N ARG A 207 -32.43 34.53 2.60
CA ARG A 207 -31.85 35.87 2.39
C ARG A 207 -32.38 36.57 1.14
N LEU A 208 -33.09 35.86 0.27
CA LEU A 208 -33.74 36.37 -0.94
C LEU A 208 -35.20 36.75 -0.63
#